data_AF-A0A7Y2CEF9-F1
#
_entry.id   AF-A0A7Y2CEF9-F1
#
_cell.length_a   1.000
_cell.length_b   1.000
_cell.length_c   1.000
_cell.angle_alpha   90.00
_cell.angle_beta   90.00
_cell.angle_gamma   90.00
#
_symmetry.space_group_name_H-M   'P 1'
#
loop_
_entity.id
_entity.type
_entity.pdbx_description
1 polymer ?
#
loop_
_entity_poly.entity_id
_entity_poly.type
_entity_poly.pdbx_seq_one_letter_code
_entity_poly.pdbx_strand_id
1 'polypeptide(L)'
;MFVQSSAAFAATLIAMSTPAAAPKDIWNCTNQVEVWCTVDSCAARKADEITPLAVQARATGEFSVCAYTGCWEGIGTVANNNGRISWAADDVAFSSQPEGGFDADISIMIVEKEAVGFVRVAGLATPLLCLPGDQSDALLPESDAGEG
;
A
#
# COMPACT_ATOMS: atom_id res chain seq x y z
N MET A 1 7.17 -27.09 -72.26
CA MET A 1 7.54 -25.83 -71.57
C MET A 1 6.36 -25.39 -70.73
N PHE A 2 6.53 -25.32 -69.41
CA PHE A 2 6.03 -24.25 -68.52
C PHE A 2 6.48 -24.62 -67.09
N VAL A 3 7.41 -23.84 -66.55
CA VAL A 3 8.00 -23.98 -65.22
C VAL A 3 7.24 -23.02 -64.32
N GLN A 4 6.54 -23.54 -63.29
CA GLN A 4 5.82 -22.71 -62.33
C GLN A 4 6.66 -22.60 -61.06
N SER A 5 7.29 -21.43 -60.90
CA SER A 5 8.15 -21.11 -59.76
C SER A 5 7.32 -20.40 -58.69
N SER A 6 7.09 -21.07 -57.56
CA SER A 6 6.42 -20.49 -56.40
C SER A 6 7.47 -20.11 -55.35
N ALA A 7 7.78 -18.82 -55.26
CA ALA A 7 8.58 -18.27 -54.17
C ALA A 7 7.69 -18.10 -52.93
N ALA A 8 7.99 -18.86 -51.87
CA ALA A 8 7.35 -18.70 -50.56
C ALA A 8 8.08 -17.60 -49.77
N PHE A 9 7.39 -16.51 -49.44
CA PHE A 9 7.88 -15.50 -48.50
C PHE A 9 7.63 -16.01 -47.08
N ALA A 10 8.71 -16.34 -46.36
CA ALA A 10 8.68 -16.60 -44.92
C ALA A 10 8.68 -15.26 -44.17
N ALA A 11 7.54 -14.92 -43.56
CA ALA A 11 7.43 -13.76 -42.68
C ALA A 11 7.86 -14.14 -41.25
N THR A 12 9.04 -13.69 -40.83
CA THR A 12 9.53 -13.84 -39.45
C THR A 12 8.78 -12.88 -38.53
N LEU A 13 7.91 -13.42 -37.67
CA LEU A 13 7.24 -12.67 -36.59
C LEU A 13 8.23 -12.44 -35.45
N ILE A 14 8.77 -11.21 -35.37
CA ILE A 14 9.54 -10.76 -34.20
C ILE A 14 8.54 -10.45 -33.09
N ALA A 15 8.39 -11.36 -32.13
CA ALA A 15 7.61 -11.14 -30.93
C ALA A 15 8.33 -10.11 -30.04
N MET A 16 7.84 -8.87 -30.05
CA MET A 16 8.25 -7.86 -29.06
C MET A 16 7.58 -8.19 -27.72
N SER A 17 8.30 -8.90 -26.85
CA SER A 17 7.93 -9.05 -25.46
C SER A 17 8.08 -7.70 -24.76
N THR A 18 6.97 -6.97 -24.56
CA THR A 18 6.96 -5.85 -23.63
C THR A 18 7.24 -6.38 -22.22
N PRO A 19 8.20 -5.81 -21.48
CA PRO A 19 8.39 -6.17 -20.09
C PRO A 19 7.09 -5.83 -19.35
N ALA A 20 6.45 -6.84 -18.76
CA ALA A 20 5.38 -6.61 -17.81
C ALA A 20 5.99 -5.82 -16.65
N ALA A 21 5.38 -4.69 -16.30
CA ALA A 21 5.78 -3.97 -15.10
C ALA A 21 5.68 -4.93 -13.91
N ALA A 22 6.74 -5.03 -13.11
CA ALA A 22 6.72 -5.83 -11.90
C ALA A 22 5.59 -5.34 -10.99
N PRO A 23 4.88 -6.25 -10.29
CA PRO A 23 3.89 -5.86 -9.29
C PRO A 23 4.50 -4.88 -8.29
N LYS A 24 3.68 -3.93 -7.82
CA LYS A 24 4.10 -3.00 -6.77
C LYS A 24 4.07 -3.76 -5.45
N ASP A 25 5.24 -4.04 -4.90
CA ASP A 25 5.35 -4.89 -3.71
C ASP A 25 5.10 -4.12 -2.40
N ILE A 26 5.20 -2.79 -2.44
CA ILE A 26 5.02 -1.91 -1.29
C ILE A 26 4.26 -0.64 -1.69
N TRP A 27 3.37 -0.21 -0.80
CA TRP A 27 2.65 1.05 -0.87
C TRP A 27 2.96 1.89 0.34
N ASN A 28 3.26 3.17 0.10
CA ASN A 28 3.41 4.20 1.13
C ASN A 28 2.29 5.22 0.93
N CYS A 29 1.45 5.38 1.93
CA CYS A 29 0.29 6.24 1.86
C CYS A 29 0.25 7.27 2.98
N THR A 30 -0.32 8.43 2.69
CA THR A 30 -0.54 9.51 3.65
C THR A 30 -1.95 10.07 3.51
N ASN A 31 -2.49 10.65 4.58
CA ASN A 31 -3.78 11.33 4.52
C ASN A 31 -3.61 12.84 4.24
N GLN A 32 -4.55 13.40 3.50
CA GLN A 32 -4.73 14.86 3.36
C GLN A 32 -5.97 15.38 4.08
N VAL A 33 -6.84 14.47 4.49
CA VAL A 33 -8.06 14.71 5.26
C VAL A 33 -8.11 13.60 6.28
N GLU A 34 -8.42 13.92 7.52
CA GLU A 34 -8.67 12.92 8.55
C GLU A 34 -10.17 12.83 8.78
N VAL A 35 -10.71 11.62 8.62
CA VAL A 35 -12.13 11.36 8.84
C VAL A 35 -12.27 10.44 10.03
N TRP A 36 -13.01 10.90 11.03
CA TRP A 36 -13.37 10.13 12.21
C TRP A 36 -14.82 9.72 12.13
N CYS A 37 -15.11 8.46 12.38
CA CYS A 37 -16.47 7.94 12.42
C CYS A 37 -16.76 7.28 13.76
N THR A 38 -17.99 7.51 14.21
CA THR A 38 -18.65 6.81 15.31
C THR A 38 -19.78 5.96 14.74
N VAL A 39 -20.58 5.32 15.59
CA VAL A 39 -21.75 4.56 15.14
C VAL A 39 -22.81 5.45 14.49
N ASP A 40 -22.86 6.74 14.88
CA ASP A 40 -23.95 7.65 14.51
C ASP A 40 -23.54 8.72 13.48
N SER A 41 -22.25 9.04 13.36
CA SER A 41 -21.79 10.17 12.54
C SER A 41 -20.32 10.09 12.18
N CYS A 42 -19.94 10.82 11.14
CA CYS A 42 -18.55 11.07 10.78
C CYS A 42 -18.25 12.57 10.73
N ALA A 43 -17.02 12.95 11.07
CA ALA A 43 -16.50 14.31 10.96
C ALA A 43 -15.18 14.28 10.18
N ALA A 44 -14.92 15.33 9.39
CA ALA A 44 -13.71 15.45 8.58
C ALA A 44 -12.93 16.71 8.96
N ARG A 45 -11.61 16.60 9.04
CA ARG A 45 -10.67 17.70 9.25
C ARG A 45 -9.65 17.76 8.12
N LYS A 46 -9.20 18.96 7.76
CA LYS A 46 -8.24 19.17 6.65
C LYS A 46 -6.80 18.99 7.11
N ALA A 47 -5.87 18.84 6.16
CA ALA A 47 -4.46 18.55 6.39
C ALA A 47 -3.76 19.42 7.46
N ASP A 48 -4.14 20.69 7.57
CA ASP A 48 -3.58 21.66 8.52
C ASP A 48 -4.16 21.56 9.94
N GLU A 49 -5.16 20.70 10.16
CA GLU A 49 -5.90 20.53 11.42
C GLU A 49 -5.78 19.10 11.99
N ILE A 50 -4.91 18.27 11.41
CA ILE A 50 -4.83 16.83 11.69
C ILE A 50 -3.43 16.41 12.10
N THR A 51 -3.35 15.24 12.73
CA THR A 51 -2.07 14.56 12.89
C THR A 51 -1.80 13.73 11.63
N PRO A 52 -0.65 13.89 10.97
CA PRO A 52 -0.34 13.10 9.78
C PRO A 52 -0.39 11.60 10.10
N LEU A 53 -1.18 10.88 9.28
CA LEU A 53 -1.26 9.42 9.28
C LEU A 53 -0.33 8.90 8.19
N ALA A 54 0.53 7.95 8.54
CA ALA A 54 1.38 7.23 7.58
C ALA A 54 0.97 5.76 7.54
N VAL A 55 0.77 5.23 6.34
CA VAL A 55 0.41 3.83 6.12
C VAL A 55 1.43 3.20 5.19
N GLN A 56 2.04 2.09 5.61
CA GLN A 56 2.79 1.21 4.73
C GLN A 56 2.05 -0.12 4.60
N ALA A 57 1.96 -0.66 3.39
CA ALA A 57 1.36 -1.97 3.16
C ALA A 57 2.11 -2.74 2.06
N ARG A 58 2.43 -4.00 2.33
CA ARG A 58 3.19 -4.89 1.41
C ARG A 58 2.32 -6.00 0.86
N ALA A 59 2.63 -6.45 -0.36
CA ALA A 59 1.90 -7.54 -1.02
C ALA A 59 1.96 -8.88 -0.26
N THR A 60 2.98 -9.05 0.59
CA THR A 60 3.18 -10.16 1.55
C THR A 60 2.22 -10.14 2.74
N GLY A 61 1.52 -9.02 2.97
CA GLY A 61 0.56 -8.85 4.06
C GLY A 61 1.06 -8.00 5.21
N GLU A 62 2.35 -7.70 5.28
CA GLU A 62 2.90 -6.81 6.31
C GLU A 62 2.36 -5.39 6.11
N PHE A 63 1.98 -4.74 7.22
CA PHE A 63 1.54 -3.35 7.21
C PHE A 63 1.98 -2.62 8.47
N SER A 64 1.99 -1.29 8.38
CA SER A 64 2.13 -0.38 9.51
C SER A 64 1.19 0.81 9.29
N VAL A 65 0.43 1.18 10.32
CA VAL A 65 -0.46 2.35 10.33
C VAL A 65 -0.05 3.22 11.51
N CYS A 66 0.71 4.28 11.25
CA CYS A 66 1.28 5.16 12.25
C CYS A 66 0.47 6.45 12.40
N ALA A 67 0.05 6.72 13.63
CA ALA A 67 -0.65 7.93 14.02
C ALA A 67 -0.13 8.42 15.38
N TYR A 68 -0.03 9.73 15.56
CA TYR A 68 0.39 10.33 16.83
C TYR A 68 1.76 9.84 17.27
N THR A 69 1.82 9.08 18.37
CA THR A 69 3.05 8.62 19.02
C THR A 69 3.32 7.13 18.78
N GLY A 70 2.53 6.44 17.95
CA GLY A 70 2.67 5.00 17.76
C GLY A 70 2.09 4.48 16.46
N CYS A 71 2.15 3.16 16.31
CA CYS A 71 1.72 2.47 15.11
C CYS A 71 0.94 1.20 15.47
N TRP A 72 -0.01 0.85 14.62
CA TRP A 72 -0.55 -0.51 14.52
C TRP A 72 0.25 -1.24 13.46
N GLU A 73 0.97 -2.28 13.85
CA GLU A 73 1.87 -3.03 12.97
C GLU A 73 1.56 -4.52 13.03
N GLY A 74 1.58 -5.18 11.88
CA GLY A 74 1.27 -6.60 11.84
C GLY A 74 1.24 -7.17 10.44
N ILE A 75 0.66 -8.37 10.36
CA ILE A 75 0.46 -9.11 9.11
C ILE A 75 -1.04 -9.32 8.94
N GLY A 76 -1.59 -8.79 7.84
CA GLY A 76 -3.00 -8.90 7.48
C GLY A 76 -3.25 -9.94 6.39
N THR A 77 -4.50 -10.39 6.31
CA THR A 77 -4.97 -11.16 5.15
C THR A 77 -5.08 -10.24 3.94
N VAL A 78 -4.44 -10.63 2.83
CA VAL A 78 -4.43 -9.84 1.59
C VAL A 78 -5.41 -10.41 0.58
N ALA A 79 -6.19 -9.54 -0.05
CA ALA A 79 -6.97 -9.87 -1.24
C ALA A 79 -6.66 -8.87 -2.37
N ASN A 80 -6.54 -9.36 -3.60
CA ASN A 80 -6.38 -8.53 -4.79
C ASN A 80 -7.46 -8.88 -5.81
N ASN A 81 -8.25 -7.87 -6.21
CA ASN A 81 -9.25 -8.01 -7.25
C ASN A 81 -9.06 -6.91 -8.30
N ASN A 82 -8.31 -7.23 -9.36
CA ASN A 82 -8.07 -6.36 -10.51
C ASN A 82 -7.46 -5.01 -10.12
N GLY A 83 -6.39 -5.01 -9.30
CA GLY A 83 -5.72 -3.79 -8.86
C GLY A 83 -6.47 -3.04 -7.75
N ARG A 84 -7.42 -3.71 -7.08
CA ARG A 84 -7.96 -3.30 -5.78
C ARG A 84 -7.39 -4.26 -4.75
N ILE A 85 -6.44 -3.79 -3.98
CA ILE A 85 -5.75 -4.58 -2.96
C ILE A 85 -6.30 -4.19 -1.60
N SER A 86 -6.60 -5.17 -0.77
CA SER A 86 -7.04 -4.94 0.60
C SER A 86 -6.26 -5.78 1.60
N TRP A 87 -6.03 -5.20 2.77
CA TRP A 87 -5.47 -5.86 3.96
C TRP A 87 -6.50 -5.81 5.08
N ALA A 88 -6.64 -6.90 5.81
CA ALA A 88 -7.48 -6.97 7.01
C ALA A 88 -6.76 -7.72 8.14
N ALA A 89 -6.82 -7.18 9.35
CA ALA A 89 -6.31 -7.79 10.57
C ALA A 89 -7.16 -7.34 11.76
N ASP A 90 -7.34 -8.21 12.75
CA ASP A 90 -8.14 -7.96 13.96
C ASP A 90 -7.22 -7.81 15.17
N ASP A 91 -7.66 -7.06 16.19
CA ASP A 91 -6.96 -6.92 17.49
C ASP A 91 -5.46 -6.57 17.37
N VAL A 92 -5.10 -5.68 16.44
CA VAL A 92 -3.71 -5.29 16.23
C VAL A 92 -3.28 -4.37 17.35
N ALA A 93 -2.18 -4.70 18.02
CA ALA A 93 -1.68 -3.92 19.15
C ALA A 93 -1.11 -2.57 18.70
N PHE A 94 -1.29 -1.55 19.55
CA PHE A 94 -0.66 -0.24 19.35
C PHE A 94 0.70 -0.19 20.03
N SER A 95 1.72 0.26 19.31
CA SER A 95 3.12 0.13 19.74
C SER A 95 3.50 0.87 21.03
N SER A 96 2.79 1.93 21.40
CA SER A 96 3.05 2.69 22.64
C SER A 96 2.20 2.25 23.83
N GLN A 97 1.57 1.08 23.77
CA GLN A 97 0.90 0.52 24.94
C GLN A 97 1.88 0.15 26.07
N PRO A 98 1.46 0.27 27.35
CA PRO A 98 0.17 0.81 27.82
C PRO A 98 0.13 2.33 27.95
N GLU A 99 1.23 3.02 27.62
CA GLU A 99 1.42 4.46 27.81
C GLU A 99 0.54 5.30 26.85
N GLY A 100 0.06 4.70 25.76
CA GLY A 100 -0.91 5.28 24.83
C GLY A 100 -1.55 4.25 23.88
N GLY A 101 -2.67 4.66 23.27
CA GLY A 101 -3.41 3.90 22.26
C GLY A 101 -4.18 2.69 22.77
N PHE A 102 -4.73 1.92 21.83
CA PHE A 102 -5.58 0.76 22.06
C PHE A 102 -5.51 -0.19 20.86
N ASP A 103 -5.82 -1.47 21.08
CA ASP A 103 -5.86 -2.47 20.01
C ASP A 103 -7.00 -2.15 19.05
N ALA A 104 -6.81 -2.42 17.76
CA ALA A 104 -7.82 -2.10 16.76
C ALA A 104 -7.81 -3.08 15.59
N ASP A 105 -8.99 -3.32 15.01
CA ASP A 105 -9.08 -3.95 13.69
C ASP A 105 -8.72 -2.95 12.61
N ILE A 106 -7.90 -3.44 11.69
CA ILE A 106 -7.33 -2.73 10.56
C ILE A 106 -8.04 -3.18 9.28
N SER A 107 -8.43 -2.21 8.46
CA SER A 107 -8.79 -2.44 7.07
C SER A 107 -8.13 -1.39 6.20
N ILE A 108 -7.29 -1.83 5.27
CA ILE A 108 -6.64 -0.96 4.29
C ILE A 108 -7.14 -1.39 2.91
N MET A 109 -7.51 -0.44 2.05
CA MET A 109 -7.81 -0.68 0.64
C MET A 109 -7.02 0.29 -0.22
N ILE A 110 -6.41 -0.19 -1.29
CA ILE A 110 -5.70 0.63 -2.28
C ILE A 110 -6.24 0.28 -3.66
N VAL A 111 -6.54 1.32 -4.44
CA VAL A 111 -6.87 1.20 -5.86
C VAL A 111 -5.66 1.66 -6.66
N GLU A 112 -4.93 0.69 -7.24
CA GLU A 112 -3.57 0.90 -7.73
C GLU A 112 -3.47 1.89 -8.89
N LYS A 113 -4.50 1.92 -9.74
CA LYS A 113 -4.55 2.73 -10.95
C LYS A 113 -4.73 4.21 -10.62
N GLU A 114 -5.48 4.49 -9.56
CA GLU A 114 -5.80 5.85 -9.11
C GLU A 114 -4.80 6.36 -8.06
N ALA A 115 -3.94 5.50 -7.52
CA ALA A 115 -3.00 5.86 -6.45
C ALA A 115 -3.72 6.45 -5.22
N VAL A 116 -4.93 5.96 -4.95
CA VAL A 116 -5.78 6.35 -3.83
C VAL A 116 -6.11 5.12 -2.99
N GLY A 117 -6.15 5.32 -1.67
CA GLY A 117 -6.53 4.29 -0.73
C GLY A 117 -7.51 4.78 0.33
N PHE A 118 -7.77 3.90 1.27
CA PHE A 118 -8.62 4.13 2.43
C PHE A 118 -8.11 3.26 3.57
N VAL A 119 -8.15 3.79 4.80
CA VAL A 119 -7.86 3.03 6.01
C VAL A 119 -8.96 3.22 7.05
N ARG A 120 -9.38 2.10 7.65
CA ARG A 120 -10.16 2.07 8.88
C ARG A 120 -9.30 1.52 9.99
N VAL A 121 -9.14 2.29 11.07
CA VAL A 121 -8.43 1.91 12.30
C VAL A 121 -8.89 2.78 13.45
N ALA A 122 -9.17 2.22 14.63
CA ALA A 122 -9.31 2.99 15.86
C ALA A 122 -10.29 4.20 15.81
N GLY A 123 -11.34 4.14 14.99
CA GLY A 123 -12.30 5.23 14.76
C GLY A 123 -11.99 6.13 13.54
N LEU A 124 -10.78 6.07 13.00
CA LEU A 124 -10.45 6.63 11.70
C LEU A 124 -11.11 5.84 10.58
N ALA A 125 -11.56 6.55 9.55
CA ALA A 125 -12.15 6.04 8.32
C ALA A 125 -11.68 6.94 7.16
N THR A 126 -10.38 6.96 6.94
CA THR A 126 -9.66 8.07 6.30
C THR A 126 -9.23 7.72 4.87
N PRO A 127 -9.49 8.59 3.87
CA PRO A 127 -8.94 8.43 2.53
C PRO A 127 -7.44 8.74 2.51
N LEU A 128 -6.72 8.06 1.62
CA LEU A 128 -5.27 8.11 1.51
C LEU A 128 -4.83 8.44 0.08
N LEU A 129 -3.72 9.15 -0.04
CA LEU A 129 -2.91 9.19 -1.26
C LEU A 129 -1.79 8.17 -1.13
N CYS A 130 -1.61 7.32 -2.13
CA CYS A 130 -0.73 6.18 -2.06
C CYS A 130 0.28 6.19 -3.21
N LEU A 131 1.56 6.21 -2.86
CA LEU A 131 2.65 6.07 -3.81
C LEU A 131 3.25 4.66 -3.68
N PRO A 132 3.70 4.06 -4.80
CA PRO A 132 4.55 2.88 -4.72
C PRO A 132 5.79 3.23 -3.90
N GLY A 133 6.16 2.36 -2.96
CA GLY A 133 7.46 2.47 -2.30
C GLY A 133 8.56 1.87 -3.17
N ASP A 134 9.78 2.36 -3.01
CA ASP A 134 10.97 1.68 -3.52
C ASP A 134 11.36 0.59 -2.51
N GLN A 135 11.69 -0.62 -2.99
CA GLN A 135 12.15 -1.71 -2.11
C GLN A 135 13.50 -1.41 -1.42
N SER A 136 14.24 -0.38 -1.86
CA SER A 136 15.58 -0.04 -1.36
C SER A 136 15.61 0.46 0.08
N ASP A 137 14.50 1.01 0.59
CA ASP A 137 14.45 1.54 1.96
C ASP A 137 14.17 0.44 3.01
N ALA A 138 13.83 -0.78 2.58
CA ALA A 138 13.64 -1.94 3.47
C ALA A 138 14.94 -2.73 3.73
N LEU A 139 16.04 -2.36 3.08
CA LEU A 139 17.31 -3.08 3.10
C LEU A 139 18.48 -2.25 3.63
N LEU A 140 18.23 -1.14 4.33
CA LEU A 140 19.29 -0.50 5.11
C LEU A 140 19.31 -1.15 6.50
N PRO A 141 20.25 -2.07 6.79
CA PRO A 141 20.60 -2.30 8.18
C PRO A 141 21.05 -0.97 8.76
N GLU A 142 20.62 -0.68 9.98
CA GLU A 142 21.17 0.40 10.80
C GLU A 142 22.69 0.18 10.90
N SER A 143 23.46 0.79 10.00
CA SER A 143 24.91 0.83 10.16
C SER A 143 25.21 1.96 11.12
N ASP A 144 25.20 1.58 12.39
CA ASP A 144 26.02 2.07 13.49
C ASP A 144 26.36 3.56 13.49
N ALA A 145 25.72 4.25 14.43
CA ALA A 145 26.39 5.24 15.24
C ALA A 145 27.73 4.67 15.75
N GLY A 146 28.82 5.34 15.41
CA GLY A 146 30.16 5.06 15.92
C GLY A 146 31.00 6.32 15.89
N GLU A 147 30.89 7.10 16.97
CA GLU A 147 31.81 8.17 17.32
C GLU A 147 33.26 7.65 17.47
N GLY A 148 34.25 8.48 17.12
CA GLY A 148 35.67 8.24 17.38
C GLY A 148 36.61 9.02 16.48
#